data_AF-A0ABD3X7P6-F1
#
_entry.id   AF-A0ABD3X7P6-F1
#
_cell.length_a   1.000
_cell.length_b   1.000
_cell.length_c   1.000
_cell.angle_alpha   90.00
_cell.angle_beta   90.00
_cell.angle_gamma   90.00
#
_symmetry.space_group_name_H-M   'P 1'
#
loop_
_entity.id
_entity.type
_entity.pdbx_description
1 polymer ?
#
loop_
_entity_poly.entity_id
_entity_poly.type
_entity_poly.pdbx_seq_one_letter_code
_entity_poly.pdbx_strand_id
1 'polypeptide(L)' 'CSDFLKLFLNIDRPEVNEHSKWDEVLCGNISNLKQKTYFSSSRSLILEYHTASKPNGHFTGFRGTFKFFNQ' A
#
# COMPACT_ATOMS: atom_id res chain seq x y z
N CYS A 1 -11.75 1.86 -6.54
CA CYS A 1 -12.23 1.54 -5.17
C CYS A 1 -12.28 2.81 -4.34
N SER A 2 -13.19 2.92 -3.37
CA SER A 2 -13.27 4.11 -2.49
C SER A 2 -12.18 4.12 -1.43
N ASP A 3 -11.86 2.96 -0.84
CA ASP A 3 -10.71 2.79 0.04
C ASP A 3 -9.65 1.97 -0.70
N PHE A 4 -8.40 2.39 -0.60
CA PHE A 4 -7.29 1.73 -1.29
C PHE A 4 -5.95 2.05 -0.61
N LEU A 5 -4.95 1.25 -0.96
CA LEU A 5 -3.57 1.38 -0.47
C LEU A 5 -2.67 1.62 -1.67
N LYS A 6 -1.94 2.73 -1.71
CA LYS A 6 -0.85 2.92 -2.66
C LYS A 6 0.42 2.30 -2.10
N LEU A 7 1.16 1.60 -2.95
CA LEU A 7 2.49 1.08 -2.64
C LEU A 7 3.55 1.90 -3.38
N PHE A 8 4.54 2.38 -2.65
CA PHE A 8 5.73 3.03 -3.20
C PHE A 8 6.91 2.09 -2.94
N LEU A 9 7.24 1.30 -3.95
CA LEU A 9 8.22 0.22 -3.91
C LEU A 9 9.54 0.64 -4.58
N ASN A 10 9.48 1.54 -5.56
CA ASN A 10 10.64 1.99 -6.34
C ASN A 10 10.97 3.47 -6.09
N ILE A 11 11.28 3.81 -4.84
CA ILE A 11 11.69 5.16 -4.44
C ILE A 11 13.12 5.17 -3.94
N ASP A 12 13.89 6.14 -4.43
CA ASP A 12 15.29 6.33 -4.02
C ASP A 12 15.42 6.93 -2.63
N ARG A 13 14.42 7.72 -2.21
CA ARG A 13 14.36 8.36 -0.90
C ARG A 13 12.97 8.19 -0.28
N PRO A 14 12.88 8.14 1.06
CA PRO A 14 11.62 7.82 1.74
C PRO A 14 10.60 8.97 1.78
N GLU A 15 10.95 10.17 1.32
CA GLU A 15 10.03 11.31 1.34
C GLU A 15 9.01 11.19 0.19
N VAL A 16 7.79 10.79 0.52
CA VAL A 16 6.65 10.78 -0.41
C VAL A 16 5.75 12.00 -0.19
N ASN A 17 5.21 12.52 -1.29
CA ASN A 17 4.24 13.61 -1.30
C ASN A 17 3.18 13.37 -2.37
N GLU A 18 2.27 14.33 -2.57
CA GLU A 18 1.17 14.24 -3.52
C GLU A 18 1.60 14.12 -5.00
N HIS A 19 2.84 14.48 -5.32
CA HIS A 19 3.42 14.36 -6.65
C HIS A 19 4.26 13.08 -6.84
N SER A 20 4.52 12.33 -5.77
CA SER A 20 5.27 11.07 -5.83
C SER A 20 4.49 10.02 -6.61
N LYS A 21 5.17 9.34 -7.55
CA LYS A 21 4.59 8.22 -8.29
C LYS A 21 4.53 6.97 -7.40
N TRP A 22 3.41 6.27 -7.45
CA TRP A 22 3.22 4.97 -6.81
C TRP A 22 3.39 3.84 -7.83
N ASP A 23 3.75 2.65 -7.35
CA ASP A 23 3.98 1.47 -8.18
C ASP A 23 2.72 0.62 -8.34
N GLU A 24 1.91 0.51 -7.29
CA GLU A 24 0.73 -0.36 -7.27
C GLU A 24 -0.39 0.24 -6.40
N VAL A 25 -1.63 -0.11 -6.73
CA VAL A 25 -2.81 0.26 -5.94
C VAL A 25 -3.60 -0.98 -5.54
N LEU A 26 -3.70 -1.24 -4.25
CA LEU A 26 -4.46 -2.37 -3.71
C LEU A 26 -5.81 -1.92 -3.18
N CYS A 27 -6.86 -2.67 -3.51
CA CYS A 27 -8.17 -2.48 -2.91
C CYS A 27 -9.04 -3.73 -3.03
N GLY A 28 -10.13 -3.77 -2.24
CA GLY A 28 -11.07 -4.90 -2.23
C GLY A 28 -10.59 -6.06 -1.36
N ASN A 29 -10.99 -7.28 -1.74
CA ASN A 29 -10.67 -8.49 -0.98
C ASN A 29 -9.30 -9.07 -1.39
N ILE A 30 -8.53 -9.56 -0.42
CA ILE A 30 -7.24 -10.24 -0.64
C ILE A 30 -7.34 -11.42 -1.61
N SER A 31 -8.49 -12.10 -1.69
CA SER A 31 -8.74 -13.18 -2.65
C SER A 31 -8.63 -12.73 -4.11
N ASN A 32 -8.88 -11.45 -4.37
CA ASN A 32 -8.98 -10.88 -5.71
C ASN A 32 -7.67 -10.22 -6.16
N LEU A 33 -6.67 -10.12 -5.27
CA LEU A 33 -5.37 -9.55 -5.61
C LEU A 33 -4.55 -10.56 -6.43
N LYS A 34 -4.03 -10.10 -7.57
CA LYS A 34 -3.13 -10.88 -8.43
C LYS A 34 -1.81 -11.22 -7.75
N GLN A 35 -1.34 -10.32 -6.88
CA GLN A 35 -0.08 -10.43 -6.14
C GLN A 35 -0.35 -10.10 -4.66
N LYS A 36 0.29 -10.86 -3.76
CA LYS A 36 0.12 -10.74 -2.31
C LYS A 36 1.41 -10.44 -1.55
N THR A 37 2.54 -10.55 -2.24
CA THR A 37 3.88 -10.28 -1.70
C THR A 37 4.55 -9.25 -2.58
N TYR A 38 5.04 -8.16 -1.98
CA TYR A 38 5.68 -7.04 -2.67
C TYR A 38 7.06 -6.81 -2.07
N PHE A 39 7.98 -6.29 -2.89
CA PHE A 39 9.36 -6.02 -2.51
C PHE A 39 9.67 -4.56 -2.84
N SER A 40 10.23 -3.83 -1.89
CA SER A 40 10.83 -2.54 -2.17
C SER A 40 12.19 -2.73 -2.85
N SER A 41 12.54 -1.86 -3.80
CA SER A 41 13.88 -1.84 -4.39
C SER A 41 14.91 -1.17 -3.47
N SER A 42 14.45 -0.37 -2.51
CA SER A 42 15.28 0.33 -1.53
C SER A 42 15.03 -0.15 -0.10
N ARG A 43 15.73 0.48 0.85
CA ARG A 43 15.64 0.19 2.30
C ARG A 43 14.38 0.73 2.97
N SER A 44 13.44 1.26 2.19
CA SER A 44 12.20 1.86 2.67
C SER A 44 11.00 1.16 2.04
N LEU A 45 9.99 0.86 2.86
CA LEU A 45 8.71 0.32 2.42
C LEU A 45 7.62 1.32 2.82
N ILE A 46 6.95 1.92 1.84
CA ILE A 46 5.97 2.99 2.07
C ILE A 46 4.61 2.60 1.52
N LEU A 47 3.61 2.71 2.40
CA LEU A 47 2.22 2.37 2.19
C LEU A 47 1.38 3.59 2.54
N GLU A 48 0.58 4.09 1.59
CA GLU A 48 -0.32 5.23 1.82
C GLU A 48 -1.77 4.75 1.76
N TYR A 49 -2.48 4.80 2.89
CA TYR A 49 -3.87 4.35 2.99
C TYR A 49 -4.83 5.52 2.75
N HIS A 50 -5.65 5.38 1.70
CA HIS A 50 -6.73 6.30 1.35
C HIS A 50 -8.05 5.69 1.78
N THR A 51 -8.84 6.46 2.54
CA THR A 51 -10.18 6.06 2.95
C THR A 51 -11.12 7.25 2.96
N ALA A 52 -12.40 6.99 2.69
CA ALA A 52 -13.46 7.99 2.79
C ALA A 52 -14.29 7.77 4.05
N SER A 53 -14.77 8.86 4.68
CA SER A 53 -15.74 8.75 5.76
C SER A 53 -17.03 8.12 5.23
N LYS A 54 -17.49 7.04 5.86
CA LYS A 54 -18.71 6.34 5.49
C LYS A 54 -19.74 6.44 6.60
N PRO A 55 -20.96 6.95 6.32
CA PRO A 55 -22.00 7.09 7.32
C PRO A 55 -22.55 5.76 7.87
N ASN A 56 -22.32 4.64 7.16
CA ASN A 56 -23.05 3.38 7.39
C ASN A 56 -22.21 2.27 8.05
N GLY A 57 -21.10 2.58 8.72
CA GLY A 57 -20.44 1.67 9.67
C GLY A 57 -19.67 0.45 9.10
N HIS A 58 -19.61 0.25 7.79
CA HIS A 58 -18.79 -0.81 7.20
C HIS A 58 -17.32 -0.36 7.07
N PHE A 59 -16.57 -0.52 8.17
CA PHE A 59 -15.14 -0.22 8.25
C PHE A 59 -14.32 -1.47 7.88
N THR A 60 -13.63 -1.40 6.76
CA THR A 60 -12.65 -2.39 6.34
C THR A 60 -11.26 -1.76 6.33
N GLY A 61 -10.21 -2.58 6.30
CA GLY A 61 -8.83 -2.11 6.24
C GLY A 61 -7.93 -3.16 5.61
N PHE A 62 -6.63 -2.99 5.78
CA PHE A 62 -5.63 -3.95 5.33
C PHE A 62 -4.91 -4.57 6.53
N ARG A 63 -4.44 -5.80 6.35
CA ARG A 63 -3.56 -6.49 7.27
C ARG A 63 -2.48 -7.19 6.47
N GLY A 64 -1.25 -7.07 6.91
CA GLY A 64 -0.11 -7.73 6.30
C GLY A 64 1.03 -7.89 7.30
N THR A 65 2.08 -8.57 6.87
CA THR A 65 3.35 -8.66 7.58
C THR A 65 4.45 -8.07 6.70
N PHE A 66 5.48 -7.52 7.32
CA PHE A 66 6.69 -7.08 6.62
C PHE A 66 7.90 -7.75 7.24
N LYS A 67 8.96 -7.86 6.44
CA LYS A 67 10.25 -8.39 6.89
C LYS A 67 11.37 -7.69 6.11
N PHE A 68 12.45 -7.34 6.79
CA PHE A 68 13.69 -6.98 6.12
C PHE A 68 14.39 -8.24 5.60
N PHE A 69 14.79 -8.21 4.34
CA PHE A 69 15.73 -9.21 3.83
C PHE A 69 17.13 -8.83 4.30
N ASN A 70 17.85 -9.80 4.85
CA ASN A 70 19.27 -9.60 5.13
C ASN A 70 19.98 -9.37 3.79
N GLN A 71 20.79 -8.32 3.71
CA GLN A 71 21.76 -8.16 2.63
C GLN A 71 22.89 -9.18 2.79
#